data_AF-A0A0F9G1P7-F1
#
_entry.id   AF-A0A0F9G1P7-F1
#
_cell.length_a   1.000
_cell.length_b   1.000
_cell.length_c   1.000
_cell.angle_alpha   90.00
_cell.angle_beta   90.00
_cell.angle_gamma   90.00
#
_symmetry.space_group_name_H-M   'P 1'
#
loop_
_entity.id
_entity.type
_entity.pdbx_description
1 polymer ?
#
loop_
_entity_poly.entity_id
_entity_poly.type
_entity_poly.pdbx_seq_one_letter_code
_entity_poly.pdbx_strand_id
1 'polypeptide(L)'
;MTKAEQETTLLPAGAPDVSTDGRGSTVSRWHYLDTNRYRWDFGPCGPGTGWDQYDTDQDAWYFGIWVHVTTRRVLTYAEGDLTLVECHTADTFRAELAAMPTFHGDPPPAFRVINVDAGTLTRYYAERPT
;
A
#
# COMPACT_ATOMS: atom_id res chain seq x y z
N MET A 1 -19.43 -23.16 9.10
CA MET A 1 -19.03 -22.37 7.92
C MET A 1 -17.58 -21.97 8.10
N THR A 2 -16.71 -22.55 7.28
CA THR A 2 -15.26 -22.39 7.37
C THR A 2 -14.83 -21.05 6.82
N LYS A 3 -13.90 -20.40 7.53
CA LYS A 3 -13.36 -19.04 7.34
C LYS A 3 -12.63 -18.80 5.99
N ALA A 4 -12.70 -19.75 5.06
CA ALA A 4 -11.89 -19.79 3.84
C ALA A 4 -12.58 -19.19 2.59
N GLU A 5 -13.84 -18.76 2.70
CA GLU A 5 -14.61 -18.25 1.55
C GLU A 5 -14.75 -16.72 1.51
N GLN A 6 -14.07 -15.98 2.39
CA GLN A 6 -14.07 -14.51 2.36
C GLN A 6 -12.86 -13.90 1.65
N GLU A 7 -11.96 -14.71 1.08
CA GLU A 7 -10.69 -14.24 0.49
C GLU A 7 -10.78 -13.88 -1.00
N THR A 8 -11.98 -13.91 -1.57
CA THR A 8 -12.23 -13.54 -2.96
C THR A 8 -13.18 -12.35 -3.00
N THR A 9 -12.73 -11.27 -3.65
CA THR A 9 -13.51 -10.10 -4.09
C THR A 9 -13.51 -8.86 -3.19
N LEU A 10 -12.34 -8.25 -2.98
CA LEU A 10 -12.26 -6.78 -2.83
C LEU A 10 -11.24 -6.15 -3.79
N LEU A 11 -10.84 -6.89 -4.83
CA LEU A 11 -10.20 -6.30 -6.01
C LEU A 11 -11.31 -5.78 -6.93
N PRO A 12 -11.08 -4.63 -7.57
CA PRO A 12 -12.19 -3.85 -8.09
C PRO A 12 -12.78 -4.42 -9.38
N ALA A 13 -14.03 -4.05 -9.67
CA ALA A 13 -14.79 -4.54 -10.81
C ALA A 13 -14.16 -4.10 -12.15
N GLY A 14 -14.14 -5.01 -13.13
CA GLY A 14 -13.55 -4.81 -14.47
C GLY A 14 -12.34 -5.73 -14.69
N ALA A 15 -12.12 -6.15 -15.94
CA ALA A 15 -10.94 -6.96 -16.28
C ALA A 15 -9.69 -6.05 -16.20
N PRO A 16 -8.68 -6.40 -15.37
CA PRO A 16 -7.43 -5.66 -15.33
C PRO A 16 -6.59 -5.89 -16.59
N ASP A 17 -5.71 -4.94 -16.86
CA ASP A 17 -4.52 -5.21 -17.66
C ASP A 17 -3.51 -6.00 -16.82
N VAL A 18 -3.22 -7.24 -17.23
CA VAL A 18 -2.35 -8.16 -16.51
C VAL A 18 -1.00 -8.28 -17.19
N SER A 19 0.07 -8.21 -16.40
CA SER A 19 1.45 -8.37 -16.85
C SER A 19 2.29 -9.07 -15.78
N THR A 20 3.56 -9.33 -16.09
CA THR A 20 4.54 -9.86 -15.13
C THR A 20 5.71 -8.88 -15.06
N ASP A 21 6.17 -8.56 -13.85
CA ASP A 21 7.32 -7.68 -13.67
C ASP A 21 8.66 -8.42 -13.81
N GLY A 22 9.77 -7.70 -13.75
CA GLY A 22 11.11 -8.27 -13.83
C GLY A 22 11.48 -9.22 -12.69
N ARG A 23 10.66 -9.30 -11.63
CA ARG A 23 10.84 -10.17 -10.47
C ARG A 23 9.96 -11.43 -10.53
N GLY A 24 9.08 -11.54 -11.52
CA GLY A 24 8.16 -12.68 -11.67
C GLY A 24 6.86 -12.53 -10.87
N SER A 25 6.55 -11.33 -10.37
CA SER A 25 5.28 -11.02 -9.72
C SER A 25 4.21 -10.73 -10.76
N THR A 26 2.96 -11.11 -10.47
CA THR A 26 1.82 -10.71 -11.31
C THR A 26 1.49 -9.25 -11.01
N VAL A 27 1.31 -8.45 -12.05
CA VAL A 27 0.91 -7.05 -11.94
C VAL A 27 -0.41 -6.84 -12.67
N SER A 28 -1.44 -6.49 -11.91
CA SER A 28 -2.78 -6.19 -12.41
C SER A 28 -3.05 -4.69 -12.29
N ARG A 29 -3.57 -4.08 -13.36
CA ARG A 29 -3.84 -2.63 -13.41
C ARG A 29 -5.29 -2.32 -13.78
N TRP A 30 -5.84 -1.31 -13.13
CA TRP A 30 -7.15 -0.73 -13.43
C TRP A 30 -7.03 0.80 -13.49
N HIS A 31 -7.99 1.42 -14.17
CA HIS A 31 -8.11 2.87 -14.23
C HIS A 31 -9.49 3.33 -13.76
N TYR A 32 -9.52 4.32 -12.86
CA TYR A 32 -10.71 4.91 -12.27
C TYR A 32 -10.74 6.41 -12.54
N LEU A 33 -11.79 6.87 -13.24
CA LEU A 33 -11.92 8.28 -13.61
C LEU A 33 -12.32 9.19 -12.43
N ASP A 34 -13.10 8.67 -11.47
CA ASP A 34 -13.71 9.46 -10.39
C ASP A 34 -13.50 8.81 -9.03
N THR A 35 -12.24 8.63 -8.61
CA THR A 35 -11.94 8.08 -7.29
C THR A 35 -10.80 8.80 -6.59
N ASN A 36 -10.57 8.43 -5.34
CA ASN A 36 -9.46 8.89 -4.52
C ASN A 36 -9.01 7.77 -3.58
N ARG A 37 -7.87 7.93 -2.92
CA ARG A 37 -7.30 6.89 -2.07
C ARG A 37 -8.21 6.46 -0.91
N TYR A 38 -9.10 7.35 -0.46
CA TYR A 38 -9.95 7.09 0.70
C TYR A 38 -10.96 5.97 0.46
N ARG A 39 -11.25 5.67 -0.82
CA ARG A 39 -12.02 4.48 -1.21
C ARG A 39 -11.35 3.20 -0.70
N TRP A 40 -10.01 3.18 -0.64
CA TRP A 40 -9.22 2.04 -0.19
C TRP A 40 -8.99 2.10 1.32
N ASP A 41 -8.62 3.28 1.85
CA ASP A 41 -8.39 3.51 3.29
C ASP A 41 -9.59 3.12 4.15
N PHE A 42 -10.82 3.40 3.68
CA PHE A 42 -12.05 3.11 4.43
C PHE A 42 -12.82 1.91 3.89
N GLY A 43 -12.20 1.15 2.97
CA GLY A 43 -12.82 0.02 2.30
C GLY A 43 -11.90 -1.21 2.32
N PRO A 44 -11.48 -1.74 1.15
CA PRO A 44 -10.65 -2.93 1.05
C PRO A 44 -9.38 -2.96 1.89
N CYS A 45 -8.73 -1.80 2.04
CA CYS A 45 -7.46 -1.68 2.75
C CYS A 45 -7.62 -1.04 4.14
N GLY A 46 -8.85 -0.99 4.65
CA GLY A 46 -9.13 -0.38 5.95
C GLY A 46 -8.73 -1.22 7.15
N PRO A 47 -8.85 -0.66 8.37
CA PRO A 47 -8.43 -1.33 9.59
C PRO A 47 -9.08 -2.71 9.77
N GLY A 48 -8.27 -3.72 10.09
CA GLY A 48 -8.73 -5.09 10.36
C GLY A 48 -8.88 -5.99 9.12
N THR A 49 -8.55 -5.50 7.92
CA THR A 49 -8.59 -6.31 6.68
C THR A 49 -7.27 -7.04 6.39
N GLY A 50 -6.23 -6.83 7.19
CA GLY A 50 -4.88 -7.40 6.97
C GLY A 50 -4.01 -6.60 6.00
N TRP A 51 -4.54 -5.50 5.46
CA TRP A 51 -3.77 -4.49 4.75
C TRP A 51 -3.26 -3.44 5.74
N ASP A 52 -1.98 -3.12 5.63
CA ASP A 52 -1.34 -2.04 6.37
C ASP A 52 -0.88 -0.96 5.38
N GLN A 53 -1.09 0.31 5.74
CA GLN A 53 -0.64 1.43 4.93
C GLN A 53 0.89 1.50 4.92
N TYR A 54 1.47 1.73 3.74
CA TYR A 54 2.88 2.02 3.58
C TYR A 54 3.06 3.53 3.41
N ASP A 55 3.35 4.22 4.51
CA ASP A 55 3.41 5.68 4.53
C ASP A 55 4.58 6.22 3.70
N THR A 56 4.32 7.28 2.93
CA THR A 56 5.32 7.98 2.11
C THR A 56 5.23 9.51 2.28
N ASP A 57 6.30 10.22 1.94
CA ASP A 57 6.29 11.70 1.87
C ASP A 57 5.41 12.25 0.72
N GLN A 58 4.77 11.38 -0.08
CA GLN A 58 3.86 11.74 -1.18
C GLN A 58 2.39 11.46 -0.84
N ASP A 59 2.11 11.03 0.39
CA ASP A 59 0.77 10.64 0.81
C ASP A 59 -0.20 11.82 0.74
N ALA A 60 -1.12 11.75 -0.22
CA ALA A 60 -2.16 12.73 -0.47
C ALA A 60 -3.46 12.04 -0.90
N TRP A 61 -4.55 12.81 -1.02
CA TRP A 61 -5.85 12.25 -1.45
C TRP A 61 -5.80 11.51 -2.80
N TYR A 62 -4.83 11.82 -3.65
CA TYR A 62 -4.61 11.19 -4.96
C TYR A 62 -3.57 10.05 -4.95
N PHE A 63 -2.89 9.75 -3.84
CA PHE A 63 -1.83 8.76 -3.79
C PHE A 63 -1.78 7.97 -2.47
N GLY A 64 -1.65 6.64 -2.57
CA GLY A 64 -1.45 5.78 -1.41
C GLY A 64 -0.95 4.39 -1.78
N ILE A 65 -0.31 3.72 -0.81
CA ILE A 65 0.19 2.36 -0.94
C ILE A 65 -0.24 1.55 0.28
N TRP A 66 -0.66 0.30 0.07
CA TRP A 66 -1.01 -0.64 1.12
C TRP A 66 -0.34 -1.98 0.85
N VAL A 67 0.06 -2.66 1.92
CA VAL A 67 0.76 -3.94 1.88
C VAL A 67 -0.03 -4.96 2.68
N HIS A 68 -0.27 -6.13 2.09
CA HIS A 68 -0.86 -7.27 2.79
C HIS A 68 0.19 -8.37 2.93
N VAL A 69 0.88 -8.41 4.07
CA VAL A 69 2.04 -9.31 4.30
C VAL A 69 1.66 -10.79 4.16
N THR A 70 0.52 -11.21 4.72
CA THR A 70 0.09 -12.62 4.67
C THR A 70 -0.14 -13.14 3.25
N THR A 71 -0.75 -12.32 2.39
CA THR A 71 -1.04 -12.68 0.99
C THR A 71 0.04 -12.22 0.03
N ARG A 72 1.05 -11.50 0.51
CA ARG A 72 2.21 -10.98 -0.23
C ARG A 72 1.81 -10.08 -1.39
N ARG A 73 0.91 -9.14 -1.08
CA ARG A 73 0.36 -8.20 -2.06
C ARG A 73 0.73 -6.78 -1.73
N VAL A 74 0.98 -5.99 -2.77
CA VAL A 74 1.20 -4.54 -2.68
C VAL A 74 0.19 -3.87 -3.60
N LEU A 75 -0.61 -2.96 -3.05
CA LEU A 75 -1.57 -2.16 -3.79
C LEU A 75 -1.08 -0.71 -3.82
N THR A 76 -1.04 -0.12 -5.00
CA THR A 76 -0.71 1.29 -5.21
C THR A 76 -1.85 1.97 -5.92
N TYR A 77 -2.30 3.10 -5.39
CA TYR A 77 -3.22 4.01 -6.05
C TYR A 77 -2.50 5.32 -6.37
N ALA A 78 -2.62 5.79 -7.61
CA ALA A 78 -2.08 7.06 -8.06
C ALA A 78 -3.01 7.69 -9.11
N GLU A 79 -3.69 8.78 -8.76
CA GLU A 79 -4.46 9.62 -9.69
C GLU A 79 -5.44 8.86 -10.61
N GLY A 80 -6.06 7.80 -10.09
CA GLY A 80 -7.01 6.97 -10.85
C GLY A 80 -6.44 5.62 -11.25
N ASP A 81 -5.12 5.48 -11.37
CA ASP A 81 -4.48 4.20 -11.64
C ASP A 81 -4.39 3.39 -10.35
N LEU A 82 -4.87 2.15 -10.42
CA LEU A 82 -4.72 1.15 -9.37
C LEU A 82 -3.84 0.03 -9.88
N THR A 83 -2.73 -0.22 -9.19
CA THR A 83 -1.82 -1.32 -9.49
C THR A 83 -1.80 -2.27 -8.30
N LEU A 84 -2.05 -3.56 -8.56
CA LEU A 84 -1.85 -4.64 -7.61
C LEU A 84 -0.67 -5.49 -8.06
N VAL A 85 0.32 -5.62 -7.19
CA VAL A 85 1.42 -6.57 -7.35
C VAL A 85 1.16 -7.77 -6.44
N GLU A 86 1.11 -8.97 -7.03
CA GLU A 86 0.95 -10.23 -6.31
C GLU A 86 2.25 -11.03 -6.41
N CYS A 87 2.91 -11.23 -5.26
CA CYS A 87 4.17 -11.95 -5.17
C CYS A 87 3.91 -13.42 -4.82
N HIS A 88 4.17 -14.32 -5.76
CA HIS A 88 3.89 -15.76 -5.58
C HIS A 88 4.84 -16.46 -4.61
N THR A 89 5.96 -15.82 -4.25
CA THR A 89 6.96 -16.37 -3.32
C THR A 89 7.32 -15.34 -2.26
N ALA A 90 7.84 -15.82 -1.13
CA ALA A 90 8.38 -14.92 -0.10
C ALA A 90 9.60 -14.15 -0.61
N ASP A 91 10.37 -14.72 -1.54
CA ASP A 91 11.58 -14.11 -2.09
C ASP A 91 11.23 -12.93 -2.99
N THR A 92 10.24 -13.09 -3.88
CA THR A 92 9.75 -11.99 -4.72
C THR A 92 9.09 -10.90 -3.89
N PHE A 93 8.39 -11.26 -2.81
CA PHE A 93 7.80 -10.28 -1.90
C PHE A 93 8.86 -9.47 -1.13
N ARG A 94 9.89 -10.12 -0.60
CA ARG A 94 11.01 -9.42 0.05
C ARG A 94 11.74 -8.50 -0.94
N ALA A 95 11.92 -8.93 -2.18
CA ALA A 95 12.51 -8.09 -3.23
C ALA A 95 11.60 -6.90 -3.59
N GLU A 96 10.28 -7.07 -3.56
CA GLU A 96 9.33 -5.97 -3.73
C GLU A 96 9.49 -4.93 -2.62
N LEU A 97 9.36 -5.36 -1.36
CA LEU A 97 9.48 -4.47 -0.19
C LEU A 97 10.85 -3.80 -0.09
N ALA A 98 11.93 -4.49 -0.47
CA ALA A 98 13.27 -3.90 -0.49
C ALA A 98 13.44 -2.81 -1.57
N ALA A 99 12.71 -2.90 -2.68
CA ALA A 99 12.75 -1.89 -3.74
C ALA A 99 11.96 -0.63 -3.35
N MET A 100 10.90 -0.75 -2.55
CA MET A 100 10.01 0.36 -2.22
C MET A 100 10.70 1.57 -1.58
N PRO A 101 11.59 1.44 -0.56
CA PRO A 101 12.31 2.60 0.00
C PRO A 101 13.25 3.26 -1.02
N THR A 102 13.77 2.51 -1.99
CA THR A 102 14.67 3.07 -3.03
C THR A 102 13.92 4.06 -3.91
N PHE A 103 12.61 3.87 -4.12
CA PHE A 103 11.77 4.74 -4.93
C PHE A 103 10.98 5.75 -4.09
N HIS A 104 10.41 5.34 -2.96
CA HIS A 104 9.54 6.17 -2.11
C HIS A 104 10.27 6.89 -0.97
N GLY A 105 11.57 6.63 -0.79
CA GLY A 105 12.37 7.21 0.29
C GLY A 105 12.08 6.62 1.66
N ASP A 106 12.58 7.29 2.69
CA ASP A 106 12.39 6.91 4.10
C ASP A 106 10.94 7.14 4.59
N PRO A 107 10.50 6.49 5.68
CA PRO A 107 9.18 6.75 6.25
C PRO A 107 9.04 8.21 6.73
N PRO A 108 7.92 8.89 6.42
CA PRO A 108 7.64 10.18 7.02
C PRO A 108 7.46 10.04 8.53
N PRO A 109 7.64 11.13 9.31
CA PRO A 109 7.29 11.11 10.72
C PRO A 109 5.78 10.97 10.88
N ALA A 110 5.33 9.94 11.60
CA ALA A 110 3.92 9.69 11.94
C ALA A 110 3.29 10.88 12.66
N PHE A 111 4.03 11.53 13.56
CA PHE A 111 3.64 12.81 14.13
C PHE A 111 4.84 13.64 14.57
N ARG A 112 4.58 14.94 14.77
CA ARG A 112 5.57 15.94 15.16
C ARG A 112 5.10 16.65 16.43
N VAL A 113 5.98 16.79 17.40
CA VAL A 113 5.72 17.54 18.63
C VAL A 113 6.61 18.77 18.65
N ILE A 114 5.98 19.95 18.79
CA ILE A 114 6.67 21.23 18.88
C ILE A 114 6.62 21.67 20.34
N ASN A 115 7.78 21.81 20.97
CA ASN A 115 7.91 22.48 22.25
C ASN A 115 8.24 23.95 21.99
N VAL A 116 7.24 24.82 22.16
CA VAL A 116 7.37 26.25 21.85
C VAL A 116 8.34 26.95 22.80
N ASP A 117 8.28 26.62 24.09
CA ASP A 117 9.11 27.26 25.12
C ASP A 117 10.59 26.93 24.96
N ALA A 118 10.91 25.69 24.60
CA ALA A 118 12.28 25.24 24.34
C ALA A 118 12.73 25.49 22.89
N GLY A 119 11.83 25.87 21.98
CA GLY A 119 12.10 26.00 20.55
C GLY A 119 12.53 24.69 19.87
N THR A 120 12.07 23.53 20.37
CA THR A 120 12.48 22.21 19.86
C THR A 120 11.38 21.49 19.09
N LEU A 121 11.80 20.67 18.12
CA LEU A 121 10.95 19.83 17.29
C LEU A 121 11.37 18.36 17.42
N THR A 122 10.45 17.54 17.92
CA THR A 122 10.64 16.08 18.01
C THR A 122 9.78 15.39 16.95
N ARG A 123 10.36 14.41 16.25
CA ARG A 123 9.72 13.60 15.22
C ARG A 123 9.59 12.17 15.71
N TYR A 124 8.39 11.61 15.59
CA TYR A 124 8.10 10.22 15.94
C TYR A 124 7.78 9.46 14.66
N TYR A 125 8.30 8.25 14.52
CA TYR A 125 8.20 7.44 13.31
C TYR A 125 7.43 6.15 13.63
N ALA A 126 6.62 5.71 12.68
CA ALA A 126 5.99 4.39 12.72
C ALA A 126 6.82 3.41 11.88
N GLU A 127 6.78 2.13 12.25
CA GLU A 127 7.38 1.07 11.45
C GLU A 127 6.53 0.82 10.20
N ARG A 128 7.19 0.65 9.05
CA ARG A 128 6.53 0.24 7.81
C ARG A 128 6.29 -1.28 7.81
N PRO A 129 5.31 -1.78 7.04
CA PRO A 129 5.13 -3.21 6.83
C PRO A 129 6.39 -3.88 6.27
N THR A 130 6.75 -5.07 6.78
CA THR A 130 7.96 -5.85 6.41
C THR A 130 7.66 -7.31 6.08
#